data_AF-A0A3S2U417-F1
#
_entry.id   AF-A0A3S2U417-F1
#
_cell.length_a   1.000
_cell.length_b   1.000
_cell.length_c   1.000
_cell.angle_alpha   90.00
_cell.angle_beta   90.00
_cell.angle_gamma   90.00
#
_symmetry.space_group_name_H-M   'P 1'
#
loop_
_entity.id
_entity.type
_entity.pdbx_description
1 polymer ?
#
loop_
_entity_poly.entity_id
_entity_poly.type
_entity_poly.pdbx_seq_one_letter_code
_entity_poly.pdbx_strand_id
1 'polypeptide(L)'
;MTKKRINVLALAAALAFSAPAFAAQKPATASSPFTSVGTTVLAPVSISATEVVFDVSGISSNEGFGNALNEVYSLAVGAGATIVSAAWDVTLTATSPSWLSEMRIDFTDSAITDGFSLTVATGVNSSGTQSFDSGGTLLLGDYGLEFAVGADGLLRLEFWESYNDITGGADGVWDSGTLTFGIAPVPEPGTYGLMALGLLAVGAAARRRAA
;
A
#
# COMPACT_ATOMS: atom_id res chain seq x y z
N MET A 1 7.60 -8.43 25.16
CA MET A 1 7.63 -8.13 23.71
C MET A 1 6.62 -9.05 23.04
N THR A 2 5.40 -8.57 22.81
CA THR A 2 4.31 -9.37 22.25
C THR A 2 4.46 -9.33 20.73
N LYS A 3 4.90 -10.43 20.10
CA LYS A 3 4.95 -10.53 18.63
C LYS A 3 3.51 -10.42 18.10
N LYS A 4 3.17 -9.27 17.52
CA LYS A 4 1.93 -9.10 16.75
C LYS A 4 2.05 -10.06 15.55
N ARG A 5 1.02 -10.87 15.31
CA ARG A 5 1.04 -11.90 14.26
C ARG A 5 0.94 -11.20 12.91
N ILE A 6 1.89 -11.44 12.01
CA ILE A 6 1.79 -11.03 10.60
C ILE A 6 0.67 -11.88 9.98
N ASN A 7 -0.29 -11.22 9.34
CA ASN A 7 -1.41 -11.89 8.68
C ASN A 7 -0.95 -12.40 7.29
N VAL A 8 -1.28 -13.65 6.96
CA VAL A 8 -0.95 -14.25 5.66
C VAL A 8 -2.21 -14.23 4.78
N LEU A 9 -2.14 -13.60 3.61
CA LEU A 9 -3.22 -13.61 2.62
C LEU A 9 -2.80 -14.44 1.40
N ALA A 10 -3.64 -15.41 1.04
CA ALA A 10 -3.52 -16.22 -0.17
C ALA A 10 -4.71 -15.87 -1.07
N LEU A 11 -4.47 -15.19 -2.20
CA LEU A 11 -5.53 -14.69 -3.09
C LEU A 11 -5.41 -15.34 -4.46
N ALA A 12 -6.48 -15.99 -4.93
CA ALA A 12 -6.58 -16.55 -6.27
C ALA A 12 -7.33 -15.58 -7.19
N ALA A 13 -6.68 -15.09 -8.25
CA ALA A 13 -7.31 -14.21 -9.24
C ALA A 13 -8.06 -15.03 -10.30
N ALA A 14 -9.32 -14.67 -10.58
CA ALA A 14 -10.14 -15.27 -11.64
C ALA A 14 -10.77 -14.19 -12.55
N LEU A 15 -10.38 -14.25 -13.83
CA LEU A 15 -10.96 -13.80 -15.11
C LEU A 15 -12.11 -12.74 -15.17
N ALA A 16 -11.81 -11.69 -15.96
CA ALA A 16 -12.58 -10.69 -16.73
C ALA A 16 -14.10 -10.86 -17.01
N PHE A 17 -14.89 -9.76 -16.93
CA PHE A 17 -15.48 -9.02 -18.09
C PHE A 17 -16.45 -7.86 -17.69
N SER A 18 -16.44 -6.81 -18.53
CA SER A 18 -17.49 -5.82 -18.87
C SER A 18 -17.96 -4.76 -17.86
N ALA A 19 -17.67 -3.50 -18.22
CA ALA A 19 -18.30 -2.29 -17.69
C ALA A 19 -19.66 -2.01 -18.37
N PRO A 20 -20.57 -1.29 -17.69
CA PRO A 20 -21.51 -0.41 -18.37
C PRO A 20 -21.34 1.06 -17.94
N ALA A 21 -21.49 1.91 -18.94
CA ALA A 21 -21.46 3.36 -18.87
C ALA A 21 -22.61 3.96 -18.04
N PHE A 22 -22.33 4.99 -17.24
CA PHE A 22 -23.36 5.85 -16.66
C PHE A 22 -23.53 7.13 -17.48
N ALA A 23 -24.75 7.32 -17.99
CA ALA A 23 -25.18 8.48 -18.75
C ALA A 23 -25.30 9.73 -17.85
N ALA A 24 -24.82 10.87 -18.35
CA ALA A 24 -24.91 12.16 -17.68
C ALA A 24 -26.32 12.74 -17.76
N GLN A 25 -26.97 12.96 -16.61
CA GLN A 25 -28.27 13.62 -16.51
C GLN A 25 -28.07 15.15 -16.36
N LYS A 26 -28.68 15.90 -17.28
CA LYS A 26 -28.69 17.38 -17.32
C LYS A 26 -29.42 17.97 -16.10
N PRO A 27 -28.88 18.98 -15.39
CA PRO A 27 -29.63 19.63 -14.32
C PRO A 27 -30.58 20.70 -14.87
N ALA A 28 -31.82 20.69 -14.36
CA ALA A 28 -32.84 21.68 -14.61
C ALA A 28 -32.69 22.89 -13.68
N THR A 29 -32.93 24.07 -14.23
CA THR A 29 -32.93 25.37 -13.58
C THR A 29 -34.21 25.55 -12.75
N ALA A 30 -34.08 25.89 -11.47
CA ALA A 30 -35.16 26.52 -10.70
C ALA A 30 -34.56 27.49 -9.68
N SER A 31 -34.94 28.76 -9.82
CA SER A 31 -34.59 29.88 -8.95
C SER A 31 -35.71 30.10 -7.92
N SER A 32 -35.34 30.27 -6.66
CA SER A 32 -36.03 31.18 -5.73
C SER A 32 -35.20 31.45 -4.47
N PRO A 33 -35.37 32.61 -3.83
CA PRO A 33 -34.47 33.15 -2.81
C PRO A 33 -34.94 32.79 -1.40
N PHE A 34 -34.02 32.62 -0.44
CA PHE A 34 -34.00 33.31 0.86
C PHE A 34 -33.07 32.65 1.90
N THR A 35 -32.45 33.54 2.68
CA THR A 35 -31.89 33.39 4.04
C THR A 35 -30.54 32.67 4.19
N SER A 36 -29.47 33.46 4.32
CA SER A 36 -28.15 33.01 4.74
C SER A 36 -28.14 32.58 6.20
N VAL A 37 -28.34 31.29 6.44
CA VAL A 37 -27.79 30.63 7.63
C VAL A 37 -26.32 30.38 7.32
N GLY A 38 -25.42 30.85 8.18
CA GLY A 38 -23.99 30.58 8.09
C GLY A 38 -23.73 29.09 8.31
N THR A 39 -23.90 28.28 7.27
CA THR A 39 -23.49 26.89 7.26
C THR A 39 -21.98 26.88 7.10
N THR A 40 -21.27 26.46 8.15
CA THR A 40 -19.88 26.03 8.00
C THR A 40 -19.91 24.77 7.13
N VAL A 41 -19.78 24.95 5.83
CA VAL A 41 -19.57 23.84 4.90
C VAL A 41 -18.15 23.36 5.16
N LEU A 42 -18.00 22.30 5.94
CA LEU A 42 -16.77 21.52 5.91
C LEU A 42 -16.66 21.01 4.47
N ALA A 43 -15.74 21.60 3.70
CA ALA A 43 -15.44 21.11 2.37
C ALA A 43 -15.03 19.63 2.51
N PRO A 44 -15.53 18.72 1.66
CA PRO A 44 -15.00 17.37 1.61
C PRO A 44 -13.51 17.49 1.27
N VAL A 45 -12.65 17.10 2.20
CA VAL A 45 -11.23 16.91 1.92
C VAL A 45 -11.14 15.61 1.13
N SER A 46 -10.92 15.73 -0.18
CA SER A 46 -10.54 14.59 -1.00
C SER A 46 -9.07 14.28 -0.69
N ILE A 47 -8.83 13.24 0.11
CA ILE A 47 -7.48 12.68 0.26
C ILE A 47 -7.25 11.88 -1.03
N SER A 48 -6.40 12.38 -1.92
CA SER A 48 -5.90 11.58 -3.04
C SER A 48 -4.85 10.64 -2.47
N ALA A 49 -5.04 9.33 -2.61
CA ALA A 49 -3.95 8.39 -2.34
C ALA A 49 -2.82 8.68 -3.33
N THR A 50 -1.59 8.74 -2.82
CA THR A 50 -0.39 8.76 -3.66
C THR A 50 -0.01 7.31 -3.95
N GLU A 51 0.39 7.01 -5.19
CA GLU A 51 0.87 5.67 -5.53
C GLU A 51 2.40 5.60 -5.56
N VAL A 52 2.95 4.47 -5.11
CA VAL A 52 4.35 4.09 -5.30
C VAL A 52 4.38 2.79 -6.10
N VAL A 53 5.17 2.79 -7.17
CA VAL A 53 5.39 1.62 -8.03
C VAL A 53 6.80 1.11 -7.82
N PHE A 54 6.94 -0.20 -7.64
CA PHE A 54 8.19 -0.91 -7.44
C PHE A 54 8.36 -1.97 -8.52
N ASP A 55 9.48 -1.91 -9.24
CA ASP A 55 9.87 -2.91 -10.25
C ASP A 55 10.49 -4.13 -9.56
N VAL A 56 9.99 -5.32 -9.88
CA VAL A 56 10.46 -6.59 -9.28
C VAL A 56 11.46 -7.35 -10.14
N SER A 57 11.83 -6.81 -11.30
CA SER A 57 12.60 -7.52 -12.31
C SER A 57 13.95 -8.02 -11.79
N GLY A 58 14.15 -9.34 -11.86
CA GLY A 58 15.38 -10.03 -11.50
C GLY A 58 15.58 -10.28 -10.00
N ILE A 59 14.57 -10.04 -9.16
CA ILE A 59 14.67 -10.27 -7.72
C ILE A 59 14.59 -11.77 -7.44
N SER A 60 15.55 -12.27 -6.67
CA SER A 60 15.60 -13.66 -6.23
C SER A 60 14.72 -13.88 -4.99
N SER A 61 13.99 -14.99 -5.01
CA SER A 61 13.23 -15.52 -3.89
C SER A 61 13.96 -16.75 -3.37
N ASN A 62 14.47 -16.63 -2.14
CA ASN A 62 15.35 -17.61 -1.51
C ASN A 62 14.68 -18.10 -0.22
N GLU A 63 15.43 -18.78 0.64
CA GLU A 63 15.18 -19.08 2.06
C GLU A 63 14.01 -18.39 2.81
N GLY A 64 13.57 -19.00 3.91
CA GLY A 64 12.49 -18.46 4.74
C GLY A 64 12.68 -17.01 5.23
N PHE A 65 11.57 -16.34 5.55
CA PHE A 65 11.53 -14.96 6.05
C PHE A 65 12.59 -14.62 7.11
N GLY A 66 13.22 -13.46 6.97
CA GLY A 66 14.27 -12.92 7.82
C GLY A 66 15.67 -13.47 7.54
N ASN A 67 15.84 -14.33 6.53
CA ASN A 67 17.15 -14.86 6.17
C ASN A 67 18.01 -13.78 5.52
N ALA A 68 19.31 -13.78 5.81
CA ALA A 68 20.27 -12.83 5.27
C ALA A 68 20.52 -12.99 3.76
N LEU A 69 20.13 -14.12 3.18
CA LEU A 69 20.18 -14.36 1.74
C LEU A 69 18.97 -13.78 1.00
N ASN A 70 17.94 -13.31 1.70
CA ASN A 70 16.75 -12.74 1.08
C ASN A 70 17.03 -11.33 0.57
N GLU A 71 16.38 -10.97 -0.54
CA GLU A 71 16.43 -9.61 -1.05
C GLU A 71 15.42 -8.73 -0.31
N VAL A 72 15.93 -7.66 0.30
CA VAL A 72 15.15 -6.74 1.13
C VAL A 72 15.28 -5.32 0.60
N TYR A 73 14.15 -4.68 0.37
CA TYR A 73 14.06 -3.31 -0.13
C TYR A 73 13.32 -2.42 0.86
N SER A 74 13.60 -1.11 0.80
CA SER A 74 12.93 -0.11 1.60
C SER A 74 12.51 1.05 0.72
N LEU A 75 11.21 1.35 0.74
CA LEU A 75 10.61 2.42 -0.05
C LEU A 75 10.20 3.57 0.87
N ALA A 76 10.62 4.78 0.53
CA ALA A 76 10.21 5.98 1.26
C ALA A 76 8.78 6.35 0.85
N VAL A 77 7.83 6.14 1.76
CA VAL A 77 6.39 6.42 1.56
C VAL A 77 5.87 7.59 2.42
N GLY A 78 6.70 8.08 3.34
CA GLY A 78 6.40 9.20 4.22
C GLY A 78 6.16 8.75 5.67
N ALA A 79 6.63 9.55 6.62
CA ALA A 79 6.56 9.23 8.04
C ALA A 79 5.11 9.00 8.49
N GLY A 80 4.84 7.86 9.13
CA GLY A 80 3.52 7.47 9.60
C GLY A 80 2.52 7.10 8.52
N ALA A 81 2.86 7.19 7.23
CA ALA A 81 1.92 7.00 6.13
C ALA A 81 1.24 5.62 6.20
N THR A 82 -0.03 5.56 5.82
CA THR A 82 -0.81 4.32 5.82
C THR A 82 -0.82 3.70 4.43
N ILE A 83 -0.46 2.43 4.35
CA ILE A 83 -0.60 1.62 3.13
C ILE A 83 -2.05 1.16 3.06
N VAL A 84 -2.78 1.63 2.06
CA VAL A 84 -4.24 1.45 1.95
C VAL A 84 -4.65 0.57 0.78
N SER A 85 -3.79 0.41 -0.22
CA SER A 85 -4.06 -0.47 -1.35
C SER A 85 -2.79 -1.12 -1.89
N ALA A 86 -2.96 -2.26 -2.55
CA ALA A 86 -1.90 -2.96 -3.27
C ALA A 86 -2.42 -3.49 -4.61
N ALA A 87 -1.57 -3.50 -5.62
CA ALA A 87 -1.80 -4.15 -6.90
C ALA A 87 -0.49 -4.79 -7.38
N TRP A 88 -0.59 -5.82 -8.21
CA TRP A 88 0.55 -6.45 -8.84
C TRP A 88 0.21 -6.95 -10.24
N ASP A 89 1.25 -6.99 -11.07
CA ASP A 89 1.32 -7.66 -12.37
C ASP A 89 2.78 -8.10 -12.52
N VAL A 90 3.03 -9.41 -12.36
CA VAL A 90 4.37 -9.98 -12.24
C VAL A 90 4.51 -11.27 -13.03
N THR A 91 5.72 -11.56 -13.48
CA THR A 91 6.10 -12.87 -14.02
C THR A 91 7.11 -13.50 -13.09
N LEU A 92 6.85 -14.76 -12.73
CA LEU A 92 7.65 -15.53 -11.80
C LEU A 92 8.17 -16.79 -12.46
N THR A 93 9.36 -17.23 -12.05
CA THR A 93 9.90 -18.55 -12.34
C THR A 93 10.26 -19.26 -11.05
N ALA A 94 9.67 -20.43 -10.81
CA ALA A 94 10.12 -21.36 -9.78
C ALA A 94 11.03 -22.43 -10.40
N THR A 95 12.22 -22.59 -9.83
CA THR A 95 13.23 -23.57 -10.26
C THR A 95 12.88 -24.94 -9.70
N SER A 96 12.87 -25.98 -10.53
CA SER A 96 12.60 -27.34 -10.03
C SER A 96 13.62 -27.76 -8.96
N PRO A 97 13.19 -28.30 -7.81
CA PRO A 97 11.85 -28.82 -7.53
C PRO A 97 10.86 -27.85 -6.83
N SER A 98 11.22 -26.60 -6.62
CA SER A 98 10.40 -25.57 -5.96
C SER A 98 9.12 -25.24 -6.71
N TRP A 99 8.12 -24.71 -6.01
CA TRP A 99 6.81 -24.37 -6.57
C TRP A 99 6.54 -22.87 -6.59
N LEU A 100 5.81 -22.41 -7.62
CA LEU A 100 5.38 -21.02 -7.71
C LEU A 100 4.59 -20.56 -6.46
N SER A 101 3.78 -21.45 -5.87
CA SER A 101 3.03 -21.19 -4.64
C SER A 101 3.87 -20.95 -3.39
N GLU A 102 5.17 -21.26 -3.43
CA GLU A 102 6.06 -21.09 -2.29
C GLU A 102 6.69 -19.70 -2.25
N MET A 103 6.77 -19.04 -3.42
CA MET A 103 7.27 -17.68 -3.58
C MET A 103 6.38 -16.67 -2.85
N ARG A 104 6.99 -15.88 -1.97
CA ARG A 104 6.31 -14.92 -1.11
C ARG A 104 7.00 -13.58 -1.08
N ILE A 105 6.20 -12.60 -0.71
CA ILE A 105 6.68 -11.27 -0.38
C ILE A 105 5.99 -10.77 0.89
N ASP A 106 6.78 -10.21 1.79
CA ASP A 106 6.30 -9.55 2.99
C ASP A 106 6.35 -8.03 2.81
N PHE A 107 5.22 -7.38 3.09
CA PHE A 107 5.06 -5.93 3.16
C PHE A 107 4.96 -5.53 4.62
N THR A 108 5.93 -4.80 5.13
CA THR A 108 6.01 -4.47 6.56
C THR A 108 6.47 -3.04 6.79
N ASP A 109 6.24 -2.51 7.99
CA ASP A 109 7.05 -1.39 8.47
C ASP A 109 8.51 -1.83 8.66
N SER A 110 9.44 -0.87 8.69
CA SER A 110 10.87 -1.16 8.86
C SER A 110 11.22 -1.90 10.15
N ALA A 111 10.41 -1.75 11.21
CA ALA A 111 10.59 -2.43 12.49
C ALA A 111 9.95 -3.84 12.52
N ILE A 112 9.26 -4.25 11.45
CA ILE A 112 8.62 -5.56 11.31
C ILE A 112 7.65 -5.82 12.46
N THR A 113 6.79 -4.84 12.73
CA THR A 113 5.77 -4.86 13.77
C THR A 113 4.35 -4.90 13.22
N ASP A 114 4.15 -4.44 11.98
CA ASP A 114 2.87 -4.48 11.26
C ASP A 114 3.09 -4.74 9.77
N GLY A 115 2.07 -5.27 9.11
CA GLY A 115 2.16 -5.65 7.71
C GLY A 115 1.44 -6.94 7.35
N PHE A 116 1.68 -7.43 6.14
CA PHE A 116 1.09 -8.67 5.63
C PHE A 116 2.03 -9.39 4.65
N SER A 117 1.84 -10.71 4.56
CA SER A 117 2.51 -11.56 3.57
C SER A 117 1.58 -11.84 2.40
N LEU A 118 2.12 -11.81 1.18
CA LEU A 118 1.42 -12.13 -0.06
C LEU A 118 2.07 -13.33 -0.76
N THR A 119 1.23 -14.25 -1.21
CA THR A 119 1.58 -15.33 -2.14
C THR A 119 0.81 -15.11 -3.45
N VAL A 120 1.46 -14.59 -4.48
CA VAL A 120 0.79 -14.24 -5.75
C VAL A 120 0.31 -15.48 -6.52
N ALA A 121 1.06 -16.58 -6.47
CA ALA A 121 0.75 -17.82 -7.18
C ALA A 121 0.05 -18.86 -6.28
N THR A 122 -0.90 -18.39 -5.48
CA THR A 122 -1.62 -19.23 -4.51
C THR A 122 -2.22 -20.47 -5.20
N GLY A 123 -1.85 -21.66 -4.71
CA GLY A 123 -2.37 -22.95 -5.20
C GLY A 123 -1.68 -23.50 -6.45
N VAL A 124 -0.66 -22.81 -6.99
CA VAL A 124 0.14 -23.29 -8.12
C VAL A 124 1.34 -24.10 -7.62
N ASN A 125 1.08 -25.36 -7.29
CA ASN A 125 2.06 -26.30 -6.72
C ASN A 125 2.90 -26.97 -7.82
N SER A 126 3.56 -26.16 -8.64
CA SER A 126 4.42 -26.63 -9.73
C SER A 126 5.54 -25.64 -10.01
N SER A 127 6.68 -26.15 -10.46
CA SER A 127 7.78 -25.35 -11.00
C SER A 127 7.45 -24.77 -12.38
N GLY A 128 8.30 -23.87 -12.86
CA GLY A 128 8.20 -23.24 -14.18
C GLY A 128 7.89 -21.76 -14.10
N THR A 129 7.61 -21.16 -15.27
CA THR A 129 7.39 -19.72 -15.42
C THR A 129 5.92 -19.41 -15.68
N GLN A 130 5.35 -18.46 -14.93
CA GLN A 130 3.98 -18.00 -15.12
C GLN A 130 3.81 -16.54 -14.69
N SER A 131 2.87 -15.84 -15.35
CA SER A 131 2.48 -14.47 -14.99
C SER A 131 1.23 -14.45 -14.11
N PHE A 132 1.21 -13.52 -13.16
CA PHE A 132 0.15 -13.33 -12.17
C PHE A 132 -0.18 -11.85 -12.03
N ASP A 133 -1.45 -11.52 -12.13
CA ASP A 133 -1.96 -10.19 -11.86
C ASP A 133 -3.02 -10.20 -10.77
N SER A 134 -3.15 -9.05 -10.12
CA SER A 134 -4.14 -8.80 -9.05
C SER A 134 -5.57 -8.65 -9.56
N GLY A 135 -5.80 -8.51 -10.88
CA GLY A 135 -7.09 -8.16 -11.45
C GLY A 135 -7.52 -6.71 -11.21
N GLY A 136 -6.62 -5.87 -10.66
CA GLY A 136 -6.87 -4.47 -10.32
C GLY A 136 -6.37 -4.12 -8.91
N THR A 137 -6.69 -2.91 -8.46
CA THR A 137 -6.25 -2.43 -7.15
C THR A 137 -7.07 -3.04 -6.01
N LEU A 138 -6.38 -3.73 -5.10
CA LEU A 138 -6.97 -4.27 -3.88
C LEU A 138 -6.97 -3.21 -2.78
N LEU A 139 -8.13 -2.89 -2.21
CA LEU A 139 -8.23 -2.04 -1.03
C LEU A 139 -7.95 -2.89 0.21
N LEU A 140 -6.86 -2.60 0.92
CA LEU A 140 -6.42 -3.41 2.06
C LEU A 140 -7.35 -3.30 3.27
N GLY A 141 -8.05 -2.16 3.41
CA GLY A 141 -9.06 -1.96 4.43
C GLY A 141 -10.21 -2.98 4.37
N ASP A 142 -10.60 -3.42 3.17
CA ASP A 142 -11.65 -4.43 2.97
C ASP A 142 -11.28 -5.80 3.55
N TYR A 143 -9.98 -6.04 3.74
CA TYR A 143 -9.42 -7.28 4.28
C TYR A 143 -8.84 -7.10 5.70
N GLY A 144 -8.90 -5.89 6.27
CA GLY A 144 -8.25 -5.57 7.54
C GLY A 144 -6.72 -5.70 7.51
N LEU A 145 -6.11 -5.43 6.33
CA LEU A 145 -4.67 -5.52 6.09
C LEU A 145 -4.00 -4.16 5.90
N GLU A 146 -4.74 -3.07 6.05
CA GLU A 146 -4.15 -1.72 6.07
C GLU A 146 -3.24 -1.57 7.29
N PHE A 147 -2.09 -0.91 7.10
CA PHE A 147 -1.14 -0.68 8.18
C PHE A 147 -0.38 0.63 7.96
N ALA A 148 0.09 1.23 9.05
CA ALA A 148 0.91 2.42 9.02
C ALA A 148 2.40 2.07 9.08
N VAL A 149 3.22 2.75 8.28
CA VAL A 149 4.67 2.68 8.42
C VAL A 149 5.15 3.49 9.63
N GLY A 150 6.38 3.24 10.05
CA GLY A 150 6.99 3.93 11.18
C GLY A 150 7.25 5.42 10.97
N ALA A 151 7.82 6.06 11.99
CA ALA A 151 8.22 7.47 11.94
C ALA A 151 9.37 7.74 10.94
N ASP A 152 10.08 6.70 10.52
CA ASP A 152 11.07 6.75 9.44
C ASP A 152 10.44 6.77 8.04
N GLY A 153 9.14 6.42 7.94
CA GLY A 153 8.39 6.49 6.70
C GLY A 153 8.78 5.43 5.67
N LEU A 154 9.30 4.29 6.12
CA LEU A 154 9.80 3.22 5.26
C LEU A 154 8.82 2.05 5.20
N LEU A 155 8.40 1.72 3.98
CA LEU A 155 7.78 0.43 3.64
C LEU A 155 8.88 -0.56 3.30
N ARG A 156 8.97 -1.65 4.05
CA ARG A 156 9.92 -2.73 3.85
C ARG A 156 9.28 -3.84 3.01
N LEU A 157 9.98 -4.23 1.96
CA LEU A 157 9.66 -5.39 1.12
C LEU A 157 10.71 -6.47 1.38
N GLU A 158 10.29 -7.71 1.58
CA GLU A 158 11.20 -8.85 1.63
C GLU A 158 10.66 -9.98 0.75
N PHE A 159 11.52 -10.51 -0.11
CA PHE A 159 11.22 -11.60 -1.04
C PHE A 159 11.81 -12.90 -0.50
N TRP A 160 10.99 -13.93 -0.36
CA TRP A 160 11.34 -15.15 0.37
C TRP A 160 10.45 -16.34 -0.02
N GLU A 161 10.86 -17.54 0.37
CA GLU A 161 10.18 -18.80 0.07
C GLU A 161 9.63 -19.45 1.32
N SER A 162 8.41 -19.97 1.22
CA SER A 162 7.84 -20.75 2.33
C SER A 162 8.47 -22.12 2.52
N TYR A 163 9.21 -22.62 1.53
CA TYR A 163 9.95 -23.87 1.60
C TYR A 163 11.26 -23.72 0.79
N ASN A 164 12.38 -24.20 1.35
CA ASN A 164 13.68 -24.15 0.69
C ASN A 164 14.01 -25.53 0.13
N ASP A 165 14.08 -25.62 -1.20
CA ASP A 165 14.47 -26.83 -1.92
C ASP A 165 15.92 -26.79 -2.41
N ILE A 166 16.44 -25.58 -2.68
CA ILE A 166 17.75 -25.33 -3.28
C ILE A 166 18.63 -24.59 -2.27
N THR A 167 19.42 -25.36 -1.52
CA THR A 167 20.34 -24.79 -0.53
C THR A 167 21.39 -23.86 -1.17
N GLY A 168 21.36 -22.59 -0.77
CA GLY A 168 22.34 -21.58 -1.20
C GLY A 168 22.16 -21.09 -2.64
N GLY A 169 21.04 -21.40 -3.28
CA GLY A 169 20.61 -20.85 -4.57
C GLY A 169 19.23 -20.20 -4.47
N ALA A 170 18.76 -19.65 -5.58
CA ALA A 170 17.39 -19.15 -5.69
C ALA A 170 16.44 -20.30 -6.06
N ASP A 171 15.47 -20.53 -5.19
CA ASP A 171 14.33 -21.41 -5.42
C ASP A 171 13.39 -20.79 -6.47
N GLY A 172 13.21 -19.46 -6.42
CA GLY A 172 12.39 -18.71 -7.36
C GLY A 172 13.01 -17.37 -7.78
N VAL A 173 12.54 -16.83 -8.90
CA VAL A 173 12.93 -15.52 -9.43
C VAL A 173 11.69 -14.75 -9.87
N TRP A 174 11.61 -13.49 -9.47
CA TRP A 174 10.65 -12.52 -9.97
C TRP A 174 11.21 -11.94 -11.27
N ASP A 175 10.87 -12.56 -12.40
CA ASP A 175 11.49 -12.27 -13.69
C ASP A 175 11.22 -10.83 -14.16
N SER A 176 9.98 -10.36 -14.00
CA SER A 176 9.56 -9.02 -14.41
C SER A 176 8.25 -8.58 -13.76
N GLY A 177 7.95 -7.29 -13.88
CA GLY A 177 6.65 -6.72 -13.51
C GLY A 177 6.75 -5.69 -12.40
N THR A 178 5.61 -5.35 -11.79
CA THR A 178 5.54 -4.30 -10.78
C THR A 178 4.60 -4.61 -9.63
N LEU A 179 4.93 -4.05 -8.47
CA LEU A 179 4.06 -3.91 -7.31
C LEU A 179 3.67 -2.43 -7.17
N THR A 180 2.39 -2.14 -6.98
CA THR A 180 1.87 -0.78 -6.80
C THR A 180 1.18 -0.66 -5.46
N PHE A 181 1.54 0.35 -4.67
CA PHE A 181 0.98 0.62 -3.36
C PHE A 181 0.29 1.96 -3.33
N GLY A 182 -0.96 2.00 -2.83
CA GLY A 182 -1.64 3.24 -2.51
C GLY A 182 -1.31 3.68 -1.09
N ILE A 183 -0.97 4.95 -0.95
CA ILE A 183 -0.49 5.57 0.27
C ILE A 183 -1.43 6.69 0.67
N ALA A 184 -2.01 6.58 1.86
CA ALA A 184 -2.72 7.65 2.52
C ALA A 184 -1.75 8.39 3.46
N PRO A 185 -1.39 9.66 3.17
CA PRO A 185 -0.56 10.43 4.08
C PRO A 185 -1.30 10.69 5.40
N VAL A 186 -0.58 10.67 6.52
CA VAL A 186 -1.16 11.05 7.82
C VAL A 186 -1.50 12.53 7.79
N PRO A 187 -2.76 12.93 8.05
CA PRO A 187 -3.10 14.33 8.22
C PRO A 187 -2.32 14.85 9.43
N GLU A 188 -1.35 15.76 9.24
CA GLU A 188 -0.57 16.30 10.36
C GLU A 188 -1.51 17.03 11.34
N PRO A 189 -1.77 16.49 12.55
CA PRO A 189 -2.78 17.07 13.44
C PRO A 189 -2.32 18.38 14.10
N GLY A 190 -1.03 18.73 14.00
CA GLY A 190 -0.43 19.86 14.70
C GLY A 190 -0.15 21.09 13.84
N THR A 191 0.16 20.93 12.55
CA THR A 191 0.70 22.03 11.74
C THR A 191 -0.34 23.11 11.48
N TYR A 192 -1.57 22.74 11.16
CA TYR A 192 -2.66 23.71 11.02
C TYR A 192 -3.05 24.35 12.36
N GLY A 193 -3.03 23.57 13.44
CA GLY A 193 -3.29 24.07 14.79
C GLY A 193 -2.25 25.11 15.22
N LEU A 194 -0.96 24.82 15.03
CA LEU A 194 0.15 25.72 15.35
C LEU A 194 0.22 26.91 14.40
N MET A 195 -0.09 26.74 13.12
CA MET A 195 -0.21 27.87 12.19
C MET A 195 -1.36 28.78 12.59
N ALA A 196 -2.53 28.24 12.94
CA ALA A 196 -3.65 29.03 13.43
C ALA A 196 -3.31 29.75 14.73
N LEU A 197 -2.66 29.07 15.67
CA LEU A 197 -2.26 29.64 16.97
C LEU A 197 -1.17 30.71 16.80
N GLY A 198 -0.21 30.49 15.90
CA GLY A 198 0.79 31.47 15.51
C GLY A 198 0.18 32.72 14.88
N LEU A 199 -0.76 32.55 13.95
CA LEU A 199 -1.48 33.67 13.32
C LEU A 199 -2.33 34.45 14.33
N LEU A 200 -2.97 33.77 15.28
CA LEU A 200 -3.70 34.41 16.38
C LEU A 200 -2.76 35.23 17.28
N ALA A 201 -1.59 34.68 17.62
CA ALA A 201 -0.59 35.38 18.43
C ALA A 201 -0.04 36.63 17.72
N VAL A 202 0.27 36.53 16.41
CA VAL A 202 0.71 37.67 15.59
C VAL A 202 -0.39 38.72 15.49
N GLY A 203 -1.65 38.31 15.26
CA GLY A 203 -2.79 39.23 15.19
C GLY A 203 -3.08 39.95 16.52
N ALA A 204 -2.87 39.28 17.66
CA ALA A 204 -3.00 39.89 18.98
C ALA A 204 -1.85 40.90 19.25
N ALA A 205 -0.62 40.54 18.89
CA ALA A 205 0.54 41.43 19.05
C ALA A 205 0.44 42.69 18.16
N ALA A 206 -0.03 42.55 16.93
CA ALA A 206 -0.23 43.68 16.01
C ALA A 206 -1.29 44.66 16.54
N ARG A 207 -2.40 44.16 17.09
CA ARG A 207 -3.44 45.00 17.71
C ARG A 207 -2.93 45.82 18.90
N ARG A 208 -2.03 45.26 19.72
CA ARG A 208 -1.44 45.98 20.87
C ARG A 208 -0.47 47.10 20.46
N ARG A 209 0.02 47.11 19.21
CA ARG A 209 0.91 48.18 18.71
C ARG A 209 0.17 49.31 18.02
N ALA A 210 -1.10 49.10 17.66
CA ALA A 210 -1.94 50.10 17.00
C ALA A 210 -2.81 50.91 17.99
N ALA A 211 -2.84 50.49 19.26
CA ALA A 211 -3.47 51.20 20.38
C ALA A 211 -2.40 51.93 21.20
#